data_AF-A0A7X8H9F4-F1
#
_entry.id   AF-A0A7X8H9F4-F1
#
_cell.length_a   1.000
_cell.length_b   1.000
_cell.length_c   1.000
_cell.angle_alpha   90.00
_cell.angle_beta   90.00
_cell.angle_gamma   90.00
#
_symmetry.space_group_name_H-M   'P 1'
#
loop_
_entity.id
_entity.type
_entity.pdbx_description
1 polymer ?
#
loop_
_entity_poly.entity_id
_entity_poly.type
_entity_poly.pdbx_seq_one_letter_code
_entity_poly.pdbx_strand_id
1 'polypeptide(L)'
;MDFKIHIKRIGVDGDRKKFMQILKELDGKVDAFGLGGADLYLRAGRYKYQVVDIAKMVSVLEKTPIVDGGELKETWERKVPRILVEKEKLELQGKTALFMSGMDRYGLAEGLSQQGCRLLIGDMPFALGIPIPLTRLSTLRLLSILMMPVLRRLPLKVLYPTGKNQEVRVSRSPHLFRKADIVAGDFLYINRFMPDDMNGKIIITNTVTNNDIETLRKFGVKILVTTTPEMNGRSFGANVLQ
;
A
#
# COMPACT_ATOMS: atom_id res chain seq x y z
N MET A 1 28.64 1.86 15.16
CA MET A 1 27.76 1.46 16.28
C MET A 1 26.91 0.33 15.77
N ASP A 2 27.16 -0.88 16.25
CA ASP A 2 26.37 -2.05 15.87
C ASP A 2 25.18 -2.12 16.82
N PHE A 3 23.99 -1.79 16.33
CA PHE A 3 22.75 -1.97 17.07
C PHE A 3 22.07 -3.26 16.62
N LYS A 4 21.61 -4.06 17.59
CA LYS A 4 20.90 -5.31 17.33
C LYS A 4 19.40 -5.08 17.45
N ILE A 5 18.67 -5.28 16.35
CA ILE A 5 17.21 -5.14 16.32
C ILE A 5 16.59 -6.53 16.31
N HIS A 6 15.63 -6.77 17.20
CA HIS A 6 14.86 -8.01 17.27
C HIS A 6 13.45 -7.78 16.72
N ILE A 7 13.15 -8.38 15.57
CA ILE A 7 11.85 -8.24 14.92
C ILE A 7 11.08 -9.56 15.05
N LYS A 8 9.86 -9.49 15.60
CA LYS A 8 8.95 -10.64 15.69
C LYS A 8 7.63 -10.31 15.01
N ARG A 9 7.28 -11.09 13.97
CA ARG A 9 5.97 -11.02 13.32
C ARG A 9 4.98 -11.93 14.05
N ILE A 10 3.84 -11.37 14.44
CA ILE A 10 2.75 -12.12 15.09
C ILE A 10 1.49 -11.99 14.24
N GLY A 11 1.05 -13.10 13.64
CA GLY A 11 -0.18 -13.17 12.87
C GLY A 11 -1.40 -13.43 13.77
N VAL A 12 -2.53 -12.81 13.44
CA VAL A 12 -3.80 -12.96 14.17
C VAL A 12 -4.95 -13.39 13.28
N ASP A 13 -4.72 -13.62 11.99
CA ASP A 13 -5.69 -14.14 11.01
C ASP A 13 -7.03 -13.39 10.96
N GLY A 14 -7.02 -12.09 11.27
CA GLY A 14 -8.21 -11.25 11.33
C GLY A 14 -8.98 -11.32 12.65
N ASP A 15 -8.52 -12.10 13.64
CA ASP A 15 -9.09 -12.13 14.99
C ASP A 15 -8.75 -10.85 15.75
N ARG A 16 -9.76 -9.97 15.84
CA ARG A 16 -9.67 -8.68 16.53
C ARG A 16 -9.45 -8.82 18.03
N LYS A 17 -10.02 -9.84 18.68
CA LYS A 17 -9.86 -10.04 20.12
C LYS A 17 -8.43 -10.46 20.42
N LYS A 18 -7.92 -11.43 19.67
CA LYS A 18 -6.53 -11.87 19.77
C LYS A 18 -5.55 -10.73 19.48
N PHE A 19 -5.84 -9.91 18.48
CA PHE A 19 -5.05 -8.70 18.19
C PHE A 19 -4.94 -7.77 19.40
N MET A 20 -6.08 -7.36 19.98
CA MET A 20 -6.09 -6.48 21.15
C MET A 20 -5.44 -7.13 22.38
N GLN A 21 -5.60 -8.44 22.56
CA GLN A 21 -4.96 -9.19 23.65
C GLN A 21 -3.43 -9.14 23.53
N ILE A 22 -2.88 -9.44 22.35
CA ILE A 22 -1.43 -9.41 22.11
C ILE A 22 -0.86 -8.01 22.33
N LEU A 23 -1.57 -6.96 21.89
CA LEU A 23 -1.15 -5.59 22.14
C LEU A 23 -1.05 -5.31 23.64
N LYS A 24 -2.08 -5.64 24.43
CA LYS A 24 -2.05 -5.47 25.90
C LYS A 24 -0.94 -6.29 26.57
N GLU A 25 -0.74 -7.52 26.14
CA GLU A 25 0.26 -8.42 26.74
C GLU A 25 1.70 -7.95 26.52
N LEU A 26 1.95 -7.27 25.39
CA LEU A 26 3.28 -6.78 24.98
C LEU A 26 3.49 -5.28 25.26
N ASP A 27 2.45 -4.55 25.66
CA ASP A 27 2.56 -3.12 25.98
C ASP A 27 3.54 -2.89 27.14
N GLY A 28 4.51 -2.01 26.91
CA GLY A 28 5.63 -1.77 27.82
C GLY A 28 6.70 -2.89 27.87
N LYS A 29 6.59 -3.95 27.05
CA LYS A 29 7.59 -5.02 26.92
C LYS A 29 8.37 -4.99 25.60
N VAL A 30 7.93 -4.16 24.66
CA VAL A 30 8.60 -3.95 23.37
C VAL A 30 8.74 -2.45 23.11
N ASP A 31 9.73 -2.08 22.31
CA ASP A 31 10.04 -0.67 22.02
C ASP A 31 9.02 -0.02 21.07
N ALA A 32 8.46 -0.80 20.14
CA ALA A 32 7.46 -0.33 19.19
C ALA A 32 6.62 -1.48 18.60
N PHE A 33 5.41 -1.15 18.16
CA PHE A 33 4.57 -2.02 17.34
C PHE A 33 4.51 -1.55 15.89
N GLY A 34 4.67 -2.49 14.95
CA GLY A 34 4.35 -2.27 13.53
C GLY A 34 3.00 -2.88 13.17
N LEU A 35 2.00 -2.06 12.86
CA LEU A 35 0.69 -2.47 12.39
C LEU A 35 0.76 -2.92 10.92
N GLY A 36 0.63 -4.22 10.69
CA GLY A 36 0.55 -4.80 9.34
C GLY A 36 -0.89 -5.13 8.95
N GLY A 37 -1.20 -5.00 7.65
CA GLY A 37 -2.49 -5.41 7.08
C GLY A 37 -3.63 -4.40 7.25
N ALA A 38 -3.37 -3.24 7.85
CA ALA A 38 -4.29 -2.12 7.93
C ALA A 38 -3.53 -0.81 8.15
N ASP A 39 -4.14 0.31 7.79
CA ASP A 39 -3.61 1.64 8.07
C ASP A 39 -4.32 2.24 9.30
N LEU A 40 -3.54 2.84 10.20
CA LEU A 40 -4.07 3.69 11.27
C LEU A 40 -4.57 5.02 10.67
N TYR A 41 -3.89 5.50 9.63
CA TYR A 41 -4.28 6.71 8.90
C TYR A 41 -4.25 6.53 7.39
N LEU A 42 -5.34 6.93 6.74
CA LEU A 42 -5.38 7.15 5.29
C LEU A 42 -5.00 8.59 4.96
N ARG A 43 -4.33 8.82 3.84
CA ARG A 43 -3.82 10.16 3.47
C ARG A 43 -4.27 10.61 2.08
N ALA A 44 -4.44 11.92 1.95
CA ALA A 44 -4.61 12.58 0.67
C ALA A 44 -3.82 13.90 0.68
N GLY A 45 -2.54 13.83 0.36
CA GLY A 45 -1.61 14.94 0.55
C GLY A 45 -1.58 15.37 2.00
N ARG A 46 -1.87 16.66 2.26
CA ARG A 46 -1.88 17.20 3.63
C ARG A 46 -3.00 16.67 4.53
N TYR A 47 -4.01 16.00 3.96
CA TYR A 47 -5.13 15.48 4.75
C TYR A 47 -4.81 14.10 5.30
N LYS A 48 -5.00 13.92 6.62
CA LYS A 48 -4.75 12.68 7.35
C LYS A 48 -6.03 12.26 8.08
N TYR A 49 -6.54 11.07 7.76
CA TYR A 49 -7.81 10.56 8.28
C TYR A 49 -7.60 9.31 9.10
N GLN A 50 -7.85 9.40 10.41
CA GLN A 50 -7.74 8.24 11.29
C GLN A 50 -8.85 7.23 11.01
N VAL A 51 -8.48 5.98 10.74
CA VAL A 51 -9.42 4.86 10.57
C VAL A 51 -9.95 4.49 11.96
N VAL A 52 -11.23 4.78 12.22
CA VAL A 52 -11.82 4.73 13.57
C VAL A 52 -11.81 3.32 14.13
N ASP A 53 -12.05 2.31 13.29
CA ASP A 53 -12.11 0.91 13.72
C ASP A 53 -10.73 0.40 14.16
N ILE A 54 -9.66 0.82 13.48
CA ILE A 54 -8.27 0.54 13.88
C ILE A 54 -7.90 1.30 15.14
N ALA A 55 -8.20 2.60 15.19
CA ALA A 55 -7.92 3.45 16.34
C ALA A 55 -8.51 2.87 17.64
N LYS A 56 -9.74 2.36 17.59
CA LYS A 56 -10.40 1.69 18.71
C LYS A 56 -9.70 0.39 19.15
N MET A 57 -9.10 -0.35 18.22
CA MET A 57 -8.39 -1.58 18.57
C MET A 57 -7.02 -1.29 19.18
N VAL A 58 -6.33 -0.25 18.71
CA VAL A 58 -5.00 0.11 19.22
C VAL A 58 -5.06 0.97 20.48
N SER A 59 -6.24 1.51 20.84
CA SER A 59 -6.42 2.30 22.07
C SER A 59 -6.27 1.49 23.37
N VAL A 60 -5.97 0.20 23.27
CA VAL A 60 -5.60 -0.65 24.42
C VAL A 60 -4.14 -0.48 24.85
N LEU A 61 -3.33 0.21 24.03
CA LEU A 61 -1.94 0.54 24.33
C LEU A 61 -1.88 1.82 25.18
N GLU A 62 -1.07 1.80 26.22
CA GLU A 62 -0.83 2.93 27.11
C GLU A 62 0.61 3.43 27.03
N LYS A 63 1.59 2.54 26.77
CA LYS A 63 3.02 2.86 26.91
C LYS A 63 3.78 2.81 25.60
N THR A 64 3.62 1.74 24.83
CA THR A 64 4.44 1.47 23.65
C THR A 64 3.83 2.10 22.40
N PRO A 65 4.61 2.81 21.57
CA PRO A 65 4.12 3.41 20.34
C PRO A 65 3.76 2.37 19.27
N ILE A 66 2.82 2.73 18.39
CA ILE A 66 2.44 1.92 17.22
C ILE A 66 2.51 2.75 15.94
N VAL A 67 3.07 2.15 14.89
CA VAL A 67 3.21 2.74 13.55
C VAL A 67 2.63 1.82 12.48
N ASP A 68 2.15 2.38 11.37
CA ASP A 68 1.57 1.65 10.23
C ASP A 68 2.41 1.78 8.94
N GLY A 69 3.58 2.41 9.03
CA GLY A 69 4.42 2.72 7.88
C GLY A 69 4.01 3.98 7.13
N GLY A 70 2.91 4.64 7.51
CA GLY A 70 2.33 5.75 6.78
C GLY A 70 3.27 6.94 6.57
N GLU A 71 4.24 7.17 7.46
CA GLU A 71 5.24 8.23 7.26
C GLU A 71 6.28 7.87 6.20
N LEU A 72 6.67 6.58 6.10
CA LEU A 72 7.55 6.11 5.02
C LEU A 72 6.82 6.09 3.67
N LYS A 73 5.56 5.66 3.65
CA LYS A 73 4.70 5.73 2.44
C LYS A 73 4.62 7.16 1.90
N GLU A 74 4.53 8.13 2.81
CA GLU A 74 4.46 9.53 2.42
C GLU A 74 5.83 10.06 2.01
N THR A 75 6.87 9.89 2.82
CA THR A 75 8.15 10.58 2.63
C THR A 75 9.11 9.85 1.72
N TRP A 76 9.30 8.55 1.93
CA TRP A 76 10.27 7.73 1.20
C TRP A 76 9.74 7.35 -0.19
N GLU A 77 8.52 6.81 -0.28
CA GLU A 77 7.98 6.36 -1.57
C GLU A 77 7.80 7.53 -2.57
N ARG A 78 7.62 8.76 -2.07
CA ARG A 78 7.63 9.99 -2.91
C ARG A 78 8.96 10.21 -3.63
N LYS A 79 10.07 9.84 -3.00
CA LYS A 79 11.42 10.02 -3.57
C LYS A 79 11.78 8.89 -4.55
N VAL A 80 11.16 7.73 -4.42
CA VAL A 80 11.46 6.54 -5.24
C VAL A 80 11.42 6.85 -6.74
N PRO A 81 10.37 7.48 -7.31
CA PRO A 81 10.32 7.84 -8.73
C PRO A 81 11.52 8.65 -9.22
N ARG A 82 11.98 9.63 -8.43
CA ARG A 82 13.15 10.44 -8.76
C ARG A 82 14.42 9.58 -8.78
N ILE A 83 14.58 8.68 -7.80
CA ILE A 83 15.72 7.76 -7.73
C ILE A 83 15.74 6.83 -8.95
N LEU A 84 14.58 6.31 -9.36
CA LEU A 84 14.47 5.46 -10.54
C LEU A 84 14.91 6.18 -11.82
N VAL A 85 14.56 7.46 -11.97
CA VAL A 85 15.01 8.27 -13.11
C VAL A 85 16.51 8.56 -13.04
N GLU A 86 16.99 9.03 -11.89
CA GLU A 86 18.37 9.53 -11.75
C GLU A 86 19.41 8.42 -11.71
N LYS A 87 19.15 7.34 -10.96
CA LYS A 87 20.10 6.23 -10.73
C LYS A 87 19.87 5.07 -11.67
N GLU A 88 18.63 4.59 -11.75
CA GLU A 88 18.28 3.41 -12.56
C GLU A 88 18.02 3.74 -14.04
N LYS A 89 18.06 5.03 -14.42
CA LYS A 89 17.81 5.53 -15.77
C LYS A 89 16.47 5.05 -16.36
N LEU A 90 15.48 4.85 -15.49
CA LEU A 90 14.15 4.42 -15.90
C LEU A 90 13.37 5.60 -16.48
N GLU A 91 12.98 5.51 -17.74
CA GLU A 91 12.15 6.52 -18.39
C GLU A 91 10.73 6.50 -17.81
N LEU A 92 10.33 7.55 -17.10
CA LEU A 92 8.99 7.67 -16.51
C LEU A 92 8.09 8.70 -17.21
N GLN A 93 8.69 9.68 -17.88
CA GLN A 93 7.96 10.79 -18.49
C GLN A 93 6.97 10.29 -19.55
N GLY A 94 5.72 10.76 -19.50
CA GLY A 94 4.67 10.41 -20.44
C GLY A 94 4.02 9.03 -20.21
N LYS A 95 4.60 8.16 -19.38
CA LYS A 95 4.02 6.85 -19.03
C LYS A 95 2.74 7.00 -18.21
N THR A 96 1.84 6.04 -18.36
CA THR A 96 0.60 5.97 -17.59
C THR A 96 0.77 5.06 -16.38
N ALA A 97 0.60 5.60 -15.18
CA ALA A 97 0.72 4.90 -13.91
C ALA A 97 -0.65 4.64 -13.27
N LEU A 98 -1.03 3.36 -13.17
CA LEU A 98 -2.21 2.89 -12.46
C LEU A 98 -1.90 2.66 -10.98
N PHE A 99 -2.58 3.38 -10.11
CA PHE A 99 -2.54 3.17 -8.67
C PHE A 99 -3.74 2.34 -8.24
N MET A 100 -3.50 1.23 -7.55
CA MET A 100 -4.60 0.43 -7.01
C MET A 100 -5.37 1.21 -5.91
N SER A 101 -4.63 1.93 -5.06
CA SER A 101 -5.15 2.87 -4.06
C SER A 101 -4.22 4.07 -3.95
N GLY A 102 -4.69 5.24 -4.39
CA GLY A 102 -3.97 6.50 -4.28
C GLY A 102 -3.97 7.05 -2.85
N MET A 103 -4.99 6.75 -2.03
CA MET A 103 -5.00 7.13 -0.62
C MET A 103 -3.96 6.37 0.21
N ASP A 104 -3.71 5.10 -0.11
CA ASP A 104 -2.69 4.27 0.55
C ASP A 104 -1.26 4.67 0.11
N ARG A 105 -1.09 4.97 -1.19
CA ARG A 105 0.21 5.26 -1.81
C ARG A 105 0.33 6.70 -2.32
N TYR A 106 -0.16 7.66 -1.54
CA TYR A 106 -0.24 9.05 -1.98
C TYR A 106 1.13 9.64 -2.32
N GLY A 107 2.13 9.43 -1.46
CA GLY A 107 3.51 9.87 -1.69
C GLY A 107 4.08 9.36 -3.02
N LEU A 108 3.95 8.06 -3.30
CA LEU A 108 4.37 7.45 -4.57
C LEU A 108 3.65 8.05 -5.79
N ALA A 109 2.34 8.26 -5.69
CA ALA A 109 1.54 8.87 -6.75
C ALA A 109 1.97 10.31 -7.06
N GLU A 110 2.28 11.08 -6.02
CA GLU A 110 2.85 12.42 -6.18
C GLU A 110 4.23 12.37 -6.82
N GLY A 111 5.10 11.45 -6.38
CA GLY A 111 6.42 11.26 -6.96
C GLY A 111 6.37 10.92 -8.46
N LEU A 112 5.51 9.97 -8.87
CA LEU A 112 5.36 9.62 -10.30
C LEU A 112 4.78 10.78 -11.11
N SER A 113 3.81 11.52 -10.55
CA SER A 113 3.28 12.72 -11.20
C SER A 113 4.36 13.79 -11.41
N GLN A 114 5.26 13.97 -10.45
CA GLN A 114 6.38 14.91 -10.55
C GLN A 114 7.41 14.50 -11.61
N GLN A 115 7.56 13.21 -11.88
CA GLN A 115 8.40 12.68 -12.98
C GLN A 115 7.66 12.65 -14.33
N GLY A 116 6.49 13.29 -14.43
CA GLY A 116 5.76 13.44 -15.69
C GLY A 116 4.89 12.24 -16.08
N CYS A 117 4.58 11.31 -15.17
CA CYS A 117 3.62 10.26 -15.44
C CYS A 117 2.18 10.79 -15.47
N ARG A 118 1.34 10.20 -16.34
CA ARG A 118 -0.11 10.35 -16.30
C ARG A 118 -0.69 9.40 -15.27
N LEU A 119 -1.56 9.86 -14.40
CA LEU A 119 -2.12 9.02 -13.33
C LEU A 119 -3.46 8.40 -13.73
N LEU A 120 -3.65 7.15 -13.33
CA LEU A 120 -4.94 6.47 -13.22
C LEU A 120 -5.08 6.01 -11.77
N ILE A 121 -5.88 6.70 -10.98
CA ILE A 121 -6.06 6.46 -9.55
C ILE A 121 -7.29 5.59 -9.33
N GLY A 122 -7.07 4.44 -8.70
CA GLY A 122 -7.99 3.31 -8.66
C GLY A 122 -8.89 3.21 -7.43
N ASP A 123 -8.89 4.20 -6.53
CA ASP A 123 -9.72 4.18 -5.32
C ASP A 123 -11.21 3.96 -5.63
N MET A 124 -11.72 4.62 -6.68
CA MET A 124 -13.10 4.43 -7.12
C MET A 124 -13.36 3.02 -7.69
N PRO A 125 -12.62 2.52 -8.71
CA PRO A 125 -12.89 1.21 -9.29
C PRO A 125 -12.57 0.06 -8.34
N PHE A 126 -11.44 0.08 -7.64
CA PHE A 126 -10.99 -1.08 -6.87
C PHE A 126 -11.53 -1.08 -5.45
N ALA A 127 -11.60 0.07 -4.77
CA ALA A 127 -12.11 0.13 -3.41
C ALA A 127 -13.64 0.24 -3.38
N LEU A 128 -14.23 1.13 -4.19
CA LEU A 128 -15.68 1.39 -4.16
C LEU A 128 -16.50 0.65 -5.23
N GLY A 129 -15.83 0.03 -6.21
CA GLY A 129 -16.52 -0.67 -7.31
C GLY A 129 -17.10 0.25 -8.39
N ILE A 130 -16.80 1.55 -8.36
CA ILE A 130 -17.28 2.52 -9.34
C ILE A 130 -16.26 2.59 -10.49
N PRO A 131 -16.62 2.22 -11.74
CA PRO A 131 -15.67 1.96 -12.83
C PRO A 131 -15.07 3.23 -13.47
N ILE A 132 -14.80 4.28 -12.68
CA ILE A 132 -14.28 5.57 -13.14
C ILE A 132 -12.97 5.87 -12.38
N PRO A 133 -11.79 5.77 -13.02
CA PRO A 133 -10.54 6.17 -12.38
C PRO A 133 -10.45 7.69 -12.23
N LEU A 134 -9.71 8.16 -11.23
CA LEU A 134 -9.35 9.59 -11.15
C LEU A 134 -8.03 9.82 -11.87
N THR A 135 -7.84 10.99 -12.46
CA THR A 135 -6.62 11.31 -13.22
C THR A 135 -5.75 12.38 -12.56
N ARG A 136 -6.24 12.98 -11.46
CA ARG A 136 -5.58 14.07 -10.76
C ARG A 136 -5.61 13.84 -9.25
N LEU A 137 -4.46 14.05 -8.60
CA LEU A 137 -4.36 14.01 -7.14
C LEU A 137 -5.23 15.08 -6.47
N SER A 138 -5.43 16.23 -7.12
CA SER A 138 -6.35 17.27 -6.63
C SER A 138 -7.79 16.75 -6.50
N THR A 139 -8.26 15.96 -7.46
CA THR A 139 -9.58 15.32 -7.41
C THR A 139 -9.64 14.29 -6.29
N LEU A 140 -8.61 13.46 -6.13
CA LEU A 140 -8.54 12.51 -5.01
C LEU A 140 -8.61 13.24 -3.66
N ARG A 141 -7.86 14.34 -3.49
CA ARG A 141 -7.91 15.17 -2.28
C ARG A 141 -9.31 15.72 -2.02
N LEU A 142 -9.96 16.28 -3.04
CA LEU A 142 -11.32 16.80 -2.91
C LEU A 142 -12.30 15.71 -2.47
N LEU A 143 -12.28 14.56 -3.14
CA LEU A 143 -13.12 13.41 -2.79
C LEU A 143 -12.81 12.88 -1.38
N SER A 144 -11.54 12.90 -0.96
CA SER A 144 -11.19 12.50 0.40
C SER A 144 -11.89 13.36 1.45
N ILE A 145 -11.97 14.68 1.25
CA ILE A 145 -12.62 15.60 2.20
C ILE A 145 -14.13 15.29 2.30
N LEU A 146 -14.75 14.97 1.17
CA LEU A 146 -16.18 14.69 1.09
C LEU A 146 -16.54 13.30 1.65
N MET A 147 -15.74 12.28 1.34
CA MET A 147 -16.08 10.88 1.58
C MET A 147 -15.51 10.36 2.90
N MET A 148 -14.32 10.81 3.30
CA MET A 148 -13.64 10.28 4.49
C MET A 148 -14.35 10.55 5.83
N PRO A 149 -15.18 11.60 6.03
CA PRO A 149 -15.99 11.73 7.24
C PRO A 149 -16.87 10.50 7.51
N VAL A 150 -17.35 9.86 6.44
CA VAL A 150 -18.18 8.64 6.49
C VAL A 150 -17.31 7.39 6.38
N LEU A 151 -16.48 7.28 5.35
CA LEU A 151 -15.72 6.05 5.05
C LEU A 151 -14.79 5.63 6.20
N ARG A 152 -14.14 6.58 6.89
CA ARG A 152 -13.23 6.27 8.02
C ARG A 152 -13.91 5.59 9.21
N ARG A 153 -15.24 5.63 9.27
CA ARG A 153 -16.07 5.05 10.34
C ARG A 153 -16.60 3.65 9.97
N LEU A 154 -16.44 3.23 8.72
CA LEU A 154 -16.85 1.90 8.30
C LEU A 154 -15.99 0.82 8.97
N PRO A 155 -16.55 -0.37 9.22
CA PRO A 155 -15.78 -1.50 9.75
C PRO A 155 -14.61 -1.84 8.83
N LEU A 156 -13.47 -2.26 9.40
CA LEU A 156 -12.26 -2.56 8.64
C LEU A 156 -12.51 -3.56 7.50
N LYS A 157 -13.33 -4.58 7.76
CA LYS A 157 -13.73 -5.61 6.78
C LYS A 157 -14.40 -5.08 5.51
N VAL A 158 -14.92 -3.84 5.54
CA VAL A 158 -15.54 -3.16 4.40
C VAL A 158 -14.51 -2.33 3.65
N LEU A 159 -13.59 -1.70 4.39
CA LEU A 159 -12.56 -0.84 3.82
C LEU A 159 -11.43 -1.63 3.16
N TYR A 160 -11.09 -2.79 3.73
CA TYR A 160 -10.02 -3.64 3.27
C TYR A 160 -10.52 -5.08 3.12
N PRO A 161 -10.18 -5.77 2.02
CA PRO A 161 -10.25 -7.22 2.03
C PRO A 161 -9.24 -7.73 3.06
N THR A 162 -9.69 -8.46 4.07
CA THR A 162 -8.81 -9.01 5.14
C THR A 162 -8.78 -10.54 5.09
N GLY A 163 -7.68 -11.13 5.57
CA GLY A 163 -7.49 -12.59 5.64
C GLY A 163 -7.46 -13.25 4.25
N LYS A 164 -7.98 -14.48 4.16
CA LYS A 164 -8.00 -15.31 2.93
C LYS A 164 -8.68 -14.64 1.73
N ASN A 165 -9.58 -13.70 1.98
CA ASN A 165 -10.24 -12.97 0.90
C ASN A 165 -9.26 -12.17 0.05
N GLN A 166 -8.07 -11.81 0.55
CA GLN A 166 -7.03 -11.09 -0.20
C GLN A 166 -6.38 -11.93 -1.30
N GLU A 167 -6.37 -13.25 -1.16
CA GLU A 167 -5.69 -14.18 -2.08
C GLU A 167 -6.56 -14.53 -3.29
N VAL A 168 -7.86 -14.21 -3.23
CA VAL A 168 -8.80 -14.48 -4.33
C VAL A 168 -8.62 -13.45 -5.44
N ARG A 169 -8.22 -13.92 -6.63
CA ARG A 169 -8.15 -13.09 -7.83
C ARG A 169 -9.55 -12.77 -8.35
N VAL A 170 -9.80 -11.50 -8.66
CA VAL A 170 -11.07 -10.95 -9.13
C VAL A 170 -10.79 -10.08 -10.34
N SER A 171 -11.45 -10.35 -11.47
CA SER A 171 -11.37 -9.46 -12.62
C SER A 171 -12.20 -8.20 -12.38
N ARG A 172 -11.54 -7.04 -12.26
CA ARG A 172 -12.21 -5.74 -12.19
C ARG A 172 -11.44 -4.70 -12.97
N SER A 173 -12.16 -3.90 -13.77
CA SER A 173 -11.59 -2.83 -14.59
C SER A 173 -10.30 -3.22 -15.36
N PRO A 174 -10.24 -4.38 -16.05
CA PRO A 174 -9.03 -4.85 -16.75
C PRO A 174 -8.55 -3.88 -17.83
N HIS A 175 -9.45 -3.04 -18.35
CA HIS A 175 -9.12 -1.97 -19.28
C HIS A 175 -8.15 -0.93 -18.70
N LEU A 176 -8.13 -0.72 -17.38
CA LEU A 176 -7.17 0.18 -16.73
C LEU A 176 -5.76 -0.40 -16.75
N PHE A 177 -5.62 -1.71 -16.48
CA PHE A 177 -4.34 -2.41 -16.59
C PHE A 177 -3.80 -2.37 -18.02
N ARG A 178 -4.67 -2.53 -19.02
CA ARG A 178 -4.26 -2.42 -20.44
C ARG A 178 -3.71 -1.04 -20.80
N LYS A 179 -4.32 0.03 -20.28
CA LYS A 179 -3.88 1.43 -20.51
C LYS A 179 -2.61 1.80 -19.75
N ALA A 180 -2.23 1.03 -18.73
CA ALA A 180 -1.13 1.36 -17.84
C ALA A 180 0.20 0.78 -18.34
N ASP A 181 1.25 1.60 -18.29
CA ASP A 181 2.64 1.18 -18.43
C ASP A 181 3.22 0.75 -17.08
N ILE A 182 2.76 1.41 -16.02
CA ILE A 182 3.20 1.21 -14.64
C ILE A 182 1.98 0.84 -13.79
N VAL A 183 2.09 -0.18 -12.95
CA VAL A 183 1.09 -0.52 -11.92
C VAL A 183 1.73 -0.40 -10.54
N ALA A 184 1.10 0.39 -9.67
CA ALA A 184 1.62 0.74 -8.35
C ALA A 184 0.59 0.50 -7.25
N GLY A 185 1.05 0.02 -6.09
CA GLY A 185 0.15 -0.35 -4.99
C GLY A 185 0.75 -1.36 -4.03
N ASP A 186 -0.06 -1.81 -3.08
CA ASP A 186 0.22 -3.02 -2.31
C ASP A 186 0.16 -4.26 -3.22
N PHE A 187 1.13 -5.18 -3.08
CA PHE A 187 1.22 -6.34 -3.96
C PHE A 187 -0.01 -7.24 -3.90
N LEU A 188 -0.57 -7.50 -2.72
CA LEU A 188 -1.77 -8.34 -2.61
C LEU A 188 -2.94 -7.70 -3.35
N TYR A 189 -3.03 -6.37 -3.28
CA TYR A 189 -4.07 -5.62 -3.96
C TYR A 189 -3.88 -5.58 -5.48
N ILE A 190 -2.63 -5.49 -5.96
CA ILE A 190 -2.29 -5.65 -7.38
C ILE A 190 -2.64 -7.07 -7.84
N ASN A 191 -2.13 -8.10 -7.15
CA ASN A 191 -2.30 -9.51 -7.50
C ASN A 191 -3.77 -9.91 -7.56
N ARG A 192 -4.59 -9.36 -6.65
CA ARG A 192 -6.04 -9.55 -6.65
C ARG A 192 -6.70 -9.15 -7.96
N PHE A 193 -6.31 -8.04 -8.57
CA PHE A 193 -7.03 -7.46 -9.71
C PHE A 193 -6.29 -7.52 -11.05
N MET A 194 -4.98 -7.74 -11.03
CA MET A 194 -4.19 -7.78 -12.24
C MET A 194 -4.61 -8.96 -13.14
N PRO A 195 -4.74 -8.75 -14.46
CA PRO A 195 -4.91 -9.84 -15.41
C PRO A 195 -3.64 -10.70 -15.49
N ASP A 196 -3.75 -11.86 -16.15
CA ASP A 196 -2.61 -12.76 -16.41
C ASP A 196 -1.63 -12.16 -17.44
N ASP A 197 -2.14 -11.30 -18.33
CA ASP A 197 -1.31 -10.58 -19.29
C ASP A 197 -0.88 -9.22 -18.72
N MET A 198 0.34 -9.20 -18.20
CA MET A 198 1.03 -8.01 -17.70
C MET A 198 2.26 -7.70 -18.55
N ASN A 199 2.26 -8.15 -19.81
CA ASN A 199 3.44 -8.10 -20.66
C ASN A 199 3.98 -6.68 -20.82
N GLY A 200 5.29 -6.53 -20.64
CA GLY A 200 6.00 -5.26 -20.85
C GLY A 200 5.82 -4.22 -19.73
N LYS A 201 4.99 -4.51 -18.71
CA LYS A 201 4.64 -3.55 -17.65
C LYS A 201 5.71 -3.44 -16.58
N ILE A 202 5.72 -2.30 -15.92
CA ILE A 202 6.52 -2.02 -14.71
C ILE A 202 5.60 -2.15 -13.50
N ILE A 203 5.99 -2.93 -12.51
CA ILE A 203 5.29 -2.99 -11.22
C ILE A 203 6.13 -2.28 -10.17
N ILE A 204 5.53 -1.31 -9.46
CA ILE A 204 6.14 -0.65 -8.31
C ILE A 204 5.32 -1.01 -7.07
N THR A 205 5.89 -1.83 -6.21
CA THR A 205 5.16 -2.41 -5.09
C THR A 205 6.00 -2.44 -3.81
N ASN A 206 5.45 -3.05 -2.77
CA ASN A 206 6.08 -3.30 -1.49
C ASN A 206 6.52 -4.78 -1.38
N THR A 207 6.06 -5.45 -0.33
CA THR A 207 6.34 -6.84 0.04
C THR A 207 5.99 -7.82 -1.08
N VAL A 208 7.02 -8.47 -1.61
CA VAL A 208 6.92 -9.62 -2.51
C VAL A 208 7.71 -10.81 -1.95
N THR A 209 7.30 -12.00 -2.33
CA THR A 209 7.98 -13.26 -2.08
C THR A 209 8.56 -13.83 -3.39
N ASN A 210 9.41 -14.85 -3.31
CA ASN A 210 9.95 -15.52 -4.49
C ASN A 210 8.85 -16.08 -5.41
N ASN A 211 7.77 -16.63 -4.83
CA ASN A 211 6.63 -17.13 -5.59
C ASN A 211 5.88 -16.00 -6.34
N ASP A 212 5.82 -14.82 -5.74
CA ASP A 212 5.23 -13.63 -6.36
C ASP A 212 6.08 -13.20 -7.58
N ILE A 213 7.41 -13.21 -7.43
CA ILE A 213 8.34 -12.88 -8.53
C ILE A 213 8.18 -13.87 -9.70
N GLU A 214 8.07 -15.17 -9.41
CA GLU A 214 7.83 -16.19 -10.44
C GLU A 214 6.49 -15.99 -11.15
N THR A 215 5.44 -15.66 -10.40
CA THR A 215 4.12 -15.33 -10.95
C THR A 215 4.18 -14.12 -11.87
N LEU A 216 4.84 -13.03 -11.43
CA LEU A 216 5.00 -11.82 -12.24
C LEU A 216 5.81 -12.08 -13.50
N ARG A 217 6.87 -12.91 -13.42
CA ARG A 217 7.66 -13.32 -14.57
C ARG A 217 6.80 -14.10 -15.58
N LYS A 218 5.98 -15.05 -15.10
CA LYS A 218 5.03 -15.80 -15.94
C LYS A 218 4.03 -14.89 -16.66
N PHE A 219 3.60 -13.82 -16.00
CA PHE A 219 2.66 -12.83 -16.56
C PHE A 219 3.33 -11.79 -17.47
N GLY A 220 4.64 -11.89 -17.71
CA GLY A 220 5.38 -11.03 -18.63
C GLY A 220 5.76 -9.66 -18.09
N VAL A 221 5.72 -9.45 -16.76
CA VAL A 221 6.18 -8.20 -16.15
C VAL A 221 7.64 -7.96 -16.49
N LYS A 222 7.93 -6.78 -17.05
CA LYS A 222 9.28 -6.42 -17.53
C LYS A 222 10.18 -5.98 -16.39
N ILE A 223 9.65 -5.18 -15.46
CA ILE A 223 10.41 -4.59 -14.36
C ILE A 223 9.58 -4.68 -13.09
N LEU A 224 10.19 -5.18 -12.02
CA LEU A 224 9.65 -5.15 -10.67
C LEU A 224 10.52 -4.23 -9.81
N VAL A 225 9.91 -3.22 -9.20
CA VAL A 225 10.53 -2.32 -8.25
C VAL A 225 9.88 -2.54 -6.89
N THR A 226 10.68 -2.89 -5.88
CA THR A 226 10.24 -2.89 -4.48
C THR A 226 10.66 -1.59 -3.82
N THR A 227 9.71 -0.91 -3.20
CA THR A 227 9.94 0.35 -2.47
C THR A 227 10.63 0.14 -1.14
N THR A 228 10.78 -1.09 -0.66
CA THR A 228 11.44 -1.43 0.59
C THR A 228 12.60 -2.40 0.36
N PRO A 229 13.65 -2.36 1.19
CA PRO A 229 14.79 -3.27 1.08
C PRO A 229 14.36 -4.73 1.20
N GLU A 230 15.04 -5.58 0.43
CA GLU A 230 15.00 -7.02 0.60
C GLU A 230 15.87 -7.43 1.79
N MET A 231 15.31 -8.25 2.68
CA MET A 231 16.03 -8.84 3.79
C MET A 231 15.70 -10.34 3.82
N ASN A 232 16.71 -11.19 3.57
CA ASN A 232 16.58 -12.65 3.50
C ASN A 232 15.52 -13.14 2.48
N GLY A 233 15.55 -12.65 1.24
CA GLY A 233 14.64 -13.12 0.17
C GLY A 233 13.22 -12.57 0.27
N ARG A 234 12.98 -11.54 1.09
CA ARG A 234 11.67 -10.91 1.25
C ARG A 234 11.79 -9.41 1.48
N SER A 235 10.96 -8.62 0.80
CA SER A 235 10.81 -7.19 1.11
C SER A 235 9.80 -6.98 2.25
N PHE A 236 10.17 -6.23 3.28
CA PHE A 236 9.30 -5.97 4.42
C PHE A 236 8.36 -4.78 4.16
N GLY A 237 7.20 -4.76 4.83
CA GLY A 237 6.26 -3.64 4.73
C GLY A 237 6.80 -2.38 5.41
N ALA A 238 6.30 -1.22 5.00
CA ALA A 238 6.71 0.06 5.58
C ALA A 238 6.51 0.14 7.10
N ASN A 239 5.53 -0.59 7.65
CA ASN A 239 5.27 -0.68 9.08
C ASN A 239 6.38 -1.37 9.90
N VAL A 240 7.27 -2.13 9.25
CA VAL A 240 8.42 -2.79 9.90
C VAL A 240 9.66 -1.90 9.88
N LEU A 241 9.74 -0.99 8.91
CA LEU A 241 10.90 -0.12 8.69
C LEU A 241 10.77 1.25 9.37
N GLN A 242 9.53 1.67 9.64
CA GLN A 242 9.24 2.89 10.40
C GLN A 242 9.46 2.64 11.88
#